data_AF-A0A6P7SSP2-F1
#
_entry.id   AF-A0A6P7SSP2-F1
#
_cell.length_a   1.000
_cell.length_b   1.000
_cell.length_c   1.000
_cell.angle_alpha   90.00
_cell.angle_beta   90.00
_cell.angle_gamma   90.00
#
_symmetry.space_group_name_H-M   'P 1'
#
loop_
_entity.id
_entity.type
_entity.pdbx_description
1 polymer ?
#
loop_
_entity_poly.entity_id
_entity_poly.type
_entity_poly.pdbx_seq_one_letter_code
_entity_poly.pdbx_strand_id
1 'polypeptide(L)'
;MADARKGARSTEAKGKEKQKKLRELVDQEEYILRKRLPRTFPKRPNDVYISKKTNFKAQMIRCQTFLDNGNKVYIHALGAAINRAVNLALQLKANGCGSVEISTNTSTVYLTDDLEPANDKLEYETLTRTNSAIHIKVYRPQKLKD
;
A
#
# COMPACT_ATOMS: atom_id res chain seq x y z
N MET A 1 10.88 -21.27 -14.44
CA MET A 1 10.13 -20.01 -14.72
C MET A 1 8.60 -20.12 -14.56
N ALA A 2 8.05 -21.12 -13.85
CA ALA A 2 6.60 -21.37 -13.76
C ALA A 2 5.93 -20.97 -12.42
N ASP A 3 6.68 -20.86 -11.32
CA ASP A 3 6.10 -20.68 -9.97
C ASP A 3 5.59 -19.27 -9.64
N ALA A 4 6.18 -18.23 -10.22
CA ALA A 4 5.81 -16.84 -9.90
C ALA A 4 4.38 -16.47 -10.33
N ARG A 5 3.81 -17.15 -11.34
CA ARG A 5 2.44 -16.91 -11.85
C ARG A 5 1.34 -17.49 -10.94
N LYS A 6 1.65 -18.47 -10.09
CA LYS A 6 0.68 -19.07 -9.14
C LYS A 6 0.47 -18.18 -7.91
N GLY A 7 1.55 -17.60 -7.37
CA GLY A 7 1.48 -16.73 -6.17
C GLY A 7 0.77 -15.38 -6.37
N ALA A 8 0.84 -14.80 -7.58
CA ALA A 8 0.12 -13.57 -7.89
C ALA A 8 -1.40 -13.78 -7.93
N ARG A 9 -1.87 -14.89 -8.53
CA ARG A 9 -3.30 -15.24 -8.62
C ARG A 9 -3.93 -15.50 -7.26
N SER A 10 -3.22 -16.13 -6.33
CA SER A 10 -3.75 -16.46 -4.99
C SER A 10 -3.95 -15.21 -4.12
N THR A 11 -3.08 -14.21 -4.21
CA THR A 11 -3.22 -12.95 -3.46
C THR A 11 -4.32 -12.04 -4.01
N GLU A 12 -4.53 -12.04 -5.33
CA GLU A 12 -5.67 -11.35 -5.95
C GLU A 12 -7.00 -12.00 -5.63
N ALA A 13 -7.06 -13.34 -5.61
CA ALA A 13 -8.25 -14.09 -5.22
C ALA A 13 -8.68 -13.76 -3.78
N LYS A 14 -7.75 -13.81 -2.81
CA LYS A 14 -8.02 -13.46 -1.40
C LYS A 14 -8.48 -12.01 -1.21
N GLY A 15 -7.91 -11.07 -1.97
CA GLY A 15 -8.30 -9.66 -1.94
C GLY A 15 -9.69 -9.39 -2.54
N LYS A 16 -10.10 -10.17 -3.54
CA LYS A 16 -11.46 -10.15 -4.10
C LYS A 16 -12.47 -10.83 -3.16
N GLU A 17 -12.08 -11.92 -2.51
CA GLU A 17 -12.90 -12.66 -1.55
C GLU A 17 -13.23 -11.84 -0.31
N LYS A 18 -12.25 -11.14 0.29
CA LYS A 18 -12.51 -10.21 1.41
C LYS A 18 -13.44 -9.06 1.01
N GLN A 19 -13.35 -8.58 -0.24
CA GLN A 19 -14.27 -7.56 -0.76
C GLN A 19 -15.66 -8.11 -1.04
N LYS A 20 -15.76 -9.35 -1.51
CA LYS A 20 -17.03 -10.06 -1.72
C LYS A 20 -17.73 -10.25 -0.38
N LYS A 21 -17.02 -10.74 0.63
CA LYS A 21 -17.56 -10.94 1.98
C LYS A 21 -18.08 -9.65 2.63
N LEU A 22 -17.39 -8.52 2.41
CA LEU A 22 -17.86 -7.22 2.88
C LEU A 22 -19.13 -6.76 2.16
N ARG A 23 -19.26 -7.07 0.86
CA ARG A 23 -20.46 -6.80 0.06
C ARG A 23 -21.60 -7.78 0.30
N GLU A 24 -21.32 -8.94 0.90
CA GLU A 24 -22.34 -9.92 1.30
C GLU A 24 -22.92 -9.58 2.68
N LEU A 25 -22.19 -8.81 3.50
CA LEU A 25 -22.68 -8.28 4.77
C LEU A 25 -23.55 -7.02 4.61
N VAL A 26 -23.53 -6.40 3.44
CA VAL A 26 -24.33 -5.21 3.10
C VAL A 26 -25.40 -5.66 2.13
N ASP A 27 -26.66 -5.45 2.47
CA ASP A 27 -27.75 -5.69 1.51
C ASP A 27 -27.62 -4.71 0.34
N GLN A 28 -27.44 -5.25 -0.87
CA GLN A 28 -27.20 -4.47 -2.08
C GLN A 28 -28.49 -3.87 -2.65
N GLU A 29 -29.67 -4.35 -2.23
CA GLU A 29 -30.95 -3.74 -2.57
C GLU A 29 -31.23 -2.50 -1.69
N GLU A 30 -30.56 -2.42 -0.53
CA GLU A 30 -30.70 -1.33 0.43
C GLU A 30 -29.58 -0.28 0.32
N TYR A 31 -28.33 -0.72 0.12
CA TYR A 31 -27.15 0.16 0.21
C TYR A 31 -26.10 -0.07 -0.89
N ILE A 32 -25.58 1.03 -1.41
CA ILE A 32 -24.45 1.07 -2.35
C ILE A 32 -23.16 1.41 -1.57
N LEU A 33 -22.23 0.45 -1.51
CA LEU A 33 -20.94 0.63 -0.84
C LEU A 33 -19.95 1.47 -1.67
N ARG A 34 -19.58 2.66 -1.17
CA ARG A 34 -18.51 3.52 -1.72
C ARG A 34 -17.28 3.55 -0.83
N LYS A 35 -16.12 3.23 -1.40
CA LYS A 35 -14.86 3.19 -0.63
C LYS A 35 -14.19 4.56 -0.60
N ARG A 36 -13.98 5.14 0.58
CA ARG A 36 -13.21 6.39 0.70
C ARG A 36 -11.72 6.12 0.54
N LEU A 37 -10.98 7.15 0.16
CA LEU A 37 -9.53 7.10 0.22
C LEU A 37 -9.06 7.04 1.69
N PRO A 38 -7.99 6.28 1.98
CA PRO A 38 -7.39 6.30 3.31
C PRO A 38 -6.99 7.74 3.70
N ARG A 39 -7.21 8.10 4.97
CA ARG A 39 -6.67 9.35 5.52
C ARG A 39 -5.14 9.33 5.39
N THR A 40 -4.57 10.34 4.76
CA THR A 40 -3.13 10.43 4.56
C THR A 40 -2.47 11.10 5.75
N PHE A 41 -1.34 10.56 6.22
CA PHE A 41 -0.45 11.27 7.14
C PHE A 41 0.14 12.52 6.46
N PRO A 42 0.62 13.51 7.25
CA PRO A 42 1.39 14.63 6.71
C PRO A 42 2.52 14.12 5.82
N LYS A 43 2.53 14.55 4.56
CA LYS A 43 3.49 14.05 3.57
C LYS A 43 4.84 14.73 3.77
N ARG A 44 5.86 13.93 4.09
CA ARG A 44 7.25 14.37 3.95
C ARG A 44 7.57 14.43 2.45
N PRO A 45 8.55 15.26 2.04
CA PRO A 45 8.94 15.35 0.63
C PRO A 45 9.42 14.00 0.05
N ASN A 46 9.93 13.11 0.90
CA ASN A 46 10.52 11.83 0.48
C ASN A 46 9.58 10.63 0.69
N ASP A 47 8.28 10.86 0.92
CA ASP A 47 7.30 9.80 1.07
C ASP A 47 6.74 9.35 -0.29
N VAL A 48 6.77 8.05 -0.54
CA VAL A 48 6.26 7.42 -1.77
C VAL A 48 5.20 6.39 -1.42
N TYR A 49 3.97 6.64 -1.89
CA TYR A 49 2.84 5.74 -1.71
C TYR A 49 2.72 4.78 -2.90
N ILE A 50 2.81 3.49 -2.61
CA ILE A 50 2.79 2.44 -3.63
C ILE A 50 1.35 1.98 -3.87
N SER A 51 0.95 2.06 -5.13
CA SER A 51 -0.29 1.50 -5.64
C SER A 51 0.01 0.37 -6.64
N LYS A 52 -0.92 -0.59 -6.74
CA LYS A 52 -0.89 -1.63 -7.80
C LYS A 52 -1.15 -1.06 -9.19
N LYS A 53 -1.86 0.08 -9.30
CA LYS A 53 -2.29 0.66 -10.59
C LYS A 53 -1.15 1.34 -11.35
N THR A 54 -0.21 1.94 -10.63
CA THR A 54 0.94 2.63 -11.25
C THR A 54 1.90 1.60 -11.86
N ASN A 55 2.66 1.98 -12.88
CA ASN A 55 3.71 1.13 -13.45
C ASN A 55 4.85 0.87 -12.44
N PHE A 56 5.41 -0.35 -12.43
CA PHE A 56 6.44 -0.73 -11.45
C PHE A 56 7.77 -0.02 -11.69
N LYS A 57 8.22 0.04 -12.94
CA LYS A 57 9.44 0.74 -13.32
C LYS A 57 9.36 2.24 -13.01
N ALA A 58 8.19 2.86 -13.23
CA ALA A 58 7.98 4.27 -12.87
C ALA A 58 8.11 4.51 -11.35
N GLN A 59 7.55 3.62 -10.52
CA GLN A 59 7.71 3.72 -9.06
C GLN A 59 9.17 3.49 -8.62
N MET A 60 9.87 2.55 -9.27
CA MET A 60 11.29 2.29 -9.02
C MET A 60 12.14 3.53 -9.30
N ILE A 61 12.00 4.10 -10.50
CA ILE A 61 12.72 5.30 -10.92
C ILE A 61 12.45 6.44 -9.93
N ARG A 62 11.19 6.65 -9.55
CA ARG A 62 10.83 7.70 -8.59
C ARG A 62 11.51 7.51 -7.23
N CYS A 63 11.55 6.29 -6.70
CA CYS A 63 12.22 6.03 -5.42
C CYS A 63 13.73 6.19 -5.53
N GLN A 64 14.31 5.77 -6.66
CA GLN A 64 15.74 5.95 -6.95
C GLN A 64 16.10 7.44 -7.03
N THR A 65 15.30 8.26 -7.72
CA THR A 65 15.51 9.72 -7.78
C THR A 65 15.51 10.35 -6.38
N PHE A 66 14.64 9.91 -5.46
CA PHE A 66 14.66 10.40 -4.07
C PHE A 66 15.92 9.95 -3.30
N LEU A 67 16.43 8.76 -3.58
CA LEU A 67 17.70 8.31 -3.03
C LEU A 67 18.89 9.02 -3.65
N ASP A 68 18.85 9.37 -4.94
CA ASP A 68 19.97 10.05 -5.60
C ASP A 68 20.05 11.52 -5.18
N ASN A 69 18.90 12.19 -5.06
CA ASN A 69 18.82 13.59 -4.62
C ASN A 69 18.98 13.76 -3.10
N GLY A 70 18.98 12.67 -2.34
CA GLY A 70 19.02 12.70 -0.89
C GLY A 70 19.75 11.50 -0.29
N ASN A 71 19.41 11.15 0.94
CA ASN A 71 19.98 9.97 1.63
C ASN A 71 18.93 8.94 2.03
N LYS A 72 17.64 9.21 1.80
CA LYS A 72 16.54 8.33 2.23
C LYS A 72 15.25 8.55 1.46
N VAL A 73 14.49 7.48 1.31
CA VAL A 73 13.10 7.46 0.82
C VAL A 73 12.25 6.61 1.76
N TYR A 74 11.00 7.03 1.98
CA TYR A 74 10.02 6.27 2.75
C TYR A 74 8.97 5.70 1.80
N ILE A 75 8.87 4.38 1.76
CA ILE A 75 7.92 3.67 0.92
C ILE A 75 6.76 3.21 1.79
N HIS A 76 5.55 3.60 1.42
CA HIS A 76 4.33 3.25 2.14
C HIS A 76 3.43 2.40 1.25
N ALA A 77 2.89 1.32 1.81
CA ALA A 77 1.91 0.49 1.13
C ALA A 77 0.85 -0.04 2.07
N LEU A 78 -0.35 -0.21 1.52
CA LEU A 78 -1.53 -0.68 2.22
C LEU A 78 -1.99 -2.02 1.61
N GLY A 79 -2.27 -3.00 2.47
CA GLY A 79 -2.87 -4.28 2.11
C GLY A 79 -2.21 -4.94 0.90
N ALA A 80 -2.97 -5.09 -0.19
CA ALA A 80 -2.52 -5.80 -1.38
C ALA A 80 -1.26 -5.20 -2.06
N ALA A 81 -0.91 -3.94 -1.79
CA ALA A 81 0.29 -3.30 -2.33
C ALA A 81 1.58 -3.61 -1.53
N ILE A 82 1.48 -4.24 -0.35
CA ILE A 82 2.63 -4.52 0.54
C ILE A 82 3.72 -5.33 -0.17
N ASN A 83 3.37 -6.45 -0.81
CA ASN A 83 4.35 -7.29 -1.51
C ASN A 83 5.12 -6.52 -2.58
N ARG A 84 4.44 -5.59 -3.25
CA ARG A 84 5.04 -4.76 -4.28
C ARG A 84 6.01 -3.73 -3.68
N ALA A 85 5.67 -3.12 -2.55
CA ALA A 85 6.58 -2.22 -1.84
C ALA A 85 7.82 -2.95 -1.32
N VAL A 86 7.65 -4.17 -0.78
CA VAL A 86 8.77 -5.01 -0.35
C VAL A 86 9.69 -5.34 -1.54
N ASN A 87 9.13 -5.76 -2.66
CA ASN A 87 9.92 -6.02 -3.87
C ASN A 87 10.68 -4.77 -4.35
N LEU A 88 10.03 -3.60 -4.34
CA LEU A 88 10.66 -2.35 -4.72
C LEU A 88 11.84 -2.01 -3.79
N ALA A 89 11.66 -2.13 -2.49
CA ALA A 89 12.72 -1.88 -1.51
C ALA A 89 13.90 -2.84 -1.67
N LEU A 90 13.63 -4.14 -1.87
CA LEU A 90 14.68 -5.15 -2.07
C LEU A 90 15.52 -4.87 -3.33
N GLN A 91 14.87 -4.46 -4.43
CA GLN A 91 15.57 -4.08 -5.65
C GLN A 91 16.41 -2.81 -5.47
N LEU A 92 15.92 -1.80 -4.72
CA LEU A 92 16.73 -0.61 -4.39
C LEU A 92 17.96 -0.98 -3.57
N LYS A 93 17.83 -1.87 -2.58
CA LYS A 93 18.97 -2.36 -1.80
C LYS A 93 19.98 -3.14 -2.66
N ALA A 94 19.49 -3.99 -3.56
CA ALA A 94 20.35 -4.72 -4.49
C ALA A 94 21.12 -3.77 -5.43
N ASN A 95 20.44 -2.76 -6.00
CA ASN A 95 21.05 -1.75 -6.86
C ASN A 95 22.05 -0.86 -6.12
N GLY A 96 21.90 -0.71 -4.80
CA GLY A 96 22.80 0.06 -3.96
C GLY A 96 24.16 -0.60 -3.72
N CYS A 97 24.39 -1.85 -4.13
CA CYS A 97 25.68 -2.55 -3.99
C CYS A 97 26.29 -2.45 -2.57
N GLY A 98 25.46 -2.58 -1.53
CA GLY A 98 25.89 -2.49 -0.12
C GLY A 98 25.92 -1.08 0.48
N SER A 99 25.68 -0.03 -0.31
CA SER A 99 25.60 1.36 0.19
C SER A 99 24.23 1.76 0.73
N VAL A 100 23.24 0.85 0.66
CA VAL A 100 21.84 1.12 1.01
C VAL A 100 21.34 0.09 2.03
N GLU A 101 20.69 0.60 3.06
CA GLU A 101 20.03 -0.18 4.11
C GLU A 101 18.51 0.02 4.10
N ILE A 102 17.81 -0.90 4.76
CA ILE A 102 16.36 -0.92 4.88
C ILE A 102 15.97 -1.09 6.35
N SER A 103 15.00 -0.30 6.79
CA SER A 103 14.29 -0.45 8.07
C SER A 103 12.79 -0.51 7.81
N THR A 104 12.09 -1.46 8.42
CA THR A 104 10.65 -1.70 8.17
C THR A 104 9.82 -1.58 9.44
N ASN A 105 8.72 -0.84 9.36
CA ASN A 105 7.71 -0.76 10.42
C ASN A 105 6.36 -1.17 9.84
N THR A 106 5.50 -1.75 10.67
CA THR A 106 4.13 -2.12 10.31
C THR A 106 3.13 -1.29 11.10
N SER A 107 1.95 -1.05 10.55
CA SER A 107 0.84 -0.43 11.28
C SER A 107 -0.51 -0.98 10.82
N THR A 108 -1.55 -0.71 11.60
CA THR A 108 -2.94 -0.99 11.22
C THR A 108 -3.60 0.33 10.84
N VAL A 109 -4.20 0.38 9.65
CA VAL A 109 -4.91 1.55 9.13
C VAL A 109 -6.40 1.25 9.13
N TYR A 110 -7.15 2.11 9.82
CA TYR A 110 -8.61 2.13 9.81
C TYR A 110 -9.09 2.91 8.59
N LEU A 111 -9.99 2.30 7.82
CA LEU A 111 -10.58 2.87 6.62
C LEU A 111 -12.07 2.99 6.83
N THR A 112 -12.62 4.14 6.50
CA THR A 112 -14.06 4.39 6.50
C THR A 112 -14.56 4.30 5.07
N ASP A 113 -15.57 3.50 4.82
CA ASP A 113 -16.32 3.45 3.57
C ASP A 113 -17.73 3.99 3.83
N ASP A 114 -18.40 4.52 2.80
CA ASP A 114 -19.76 5.04 2.85
C ASP A 114 -20.76 3.99 2.38
N LEU A 115 -21.91 3.95 3.03
CA LEU A 115 -23.10 3.23 2.60
C LEU A 115 -24.11 4.27 2.13
N GLU A 116 -24.24 4.41 0.81
CA GLU A 116 -25.22 5.29 0.19
C GLU A 116 -26.56 4.55 0.10
N PRO A 117 -27.67 5.10 0.61
CA PRO A 117 -28.97 4.43 0.55
C PRO A 117 -29.44 4.33 -0.91
N ALA A 118 -30.03 3.19 -1.27
CA ALA A 118 -30.60 2.95 -2.60
C ALA A 118 -32.02 3.52 -2.75
N ASN A 119 -32.65 3.98 -1.66
CA ASN A 119 -33.99 4.56 -1.64
C ASN A 119 -34.13 5.60 -0.51
N ASP A 120 -35.16 6.44 -0.59
CA ASP A 120 -35.37 7.57 0.33
C ASP A 120 -35.83 7.17 1.74
N LYS A 121 -36.01 5.87 2.02
CA LYS A 121 -36.43 5.39 3.35
C LYS A 121 -35.24 5.13 4.28
N LEU A 122 -34.03 5.09 3.74
CA LEU A 122 -32.81 4.73 4.45
C LEU A 122 -31.88 5.94 4.55
N GLU A 123 -31.14 6.03 5.66
CA GLU A 123 -30.16 7.08 5.88
C GLU A 123 -28.75 6.67 5.47
N TYR A 124 -27.88 7.65 5.23
CA TYR A 124 -26.46 7.41 4.97
C TYR A 124 -25.75 6.83 6.17
N GLU A 125 -25.01 5.74 5.96
CA GLU A 125 -24.21 5.11 7.01
C GLU A 125 -22.72 5.04 6.64
N THR A 126 -21.89 4.68 7.62
CA THR A 126 -20.45 4.47 7.39
C THR A 126 -19.99 3.13 7.95
N LEU A 127 -19.13 2.46 7.20
CA LEU A 127 -18.54 1.18 7.57
C LEU A 127 -17.04 1.34 7.80
N THR A 128 -16.55 0.86 8.95
CA THR A 128 -15.10 0.87 9.23
C THR A 128 -14.50 -0.50 8.97
N ARG A 129 -13.38 -0.54 8.24
CA ARG A 129 -12.57 -1.75 8.03
C ARG A 129 -11.10 -1.49 8.33
N THR A 130 -10.37 -2.56 8.64
CA THR A 130 -8.92 -2.50 8.90
C THR A 130 -8.11 -3.11 7.76
N ASN A 131 -7.00 -2.45 7.45
CA ASN A 131 -5.95 -2.98 6.58
C ASN A 131 -4.59 -2.85 7.26
N SER A 132 -3.74 -3.85 7.06
CA SER A 132 -2.32 -3.75 7.41
C SER A 132 -1.62 -2.76 6.47
N ALA A 133 -0.65 -2.05 7.00
CA ALA A 133 0.25 -1.18 6.26
C ALA A 133 1.72 -1.50 6.60
N ILE A 134 2.58 -1.25 5.62
CA ILE A 134 4.04 -1.31 5.78
C ILE A 134 4.64 0.06 5.47
N HIS A 135 5.65 0.42 6.24
CA HIS A 135 6.45 1.63 6.07
C HIS A 135 7.91 1.19 6.00
N ILE A 136 8.51 1.34 4.82
CA ILE A 136 9.87 0.92 4.55
C ILE A 136 10.72 2.17 4.39
N LYS A 137 11.66 2.39 5.29
CA LYS A 137 12.71 3.41 5.14
C LYS A 137 13.86 2.76 4.39
N VAL A 138 14.17 3.27 3.21
CA VAL A 138 15.39 2.92 2.46
C VAL A 138 16.35 4.09 2.58
N TYR A 139 17.59 3.85 3.02
CA TYR A 139 18.52 4.93 3.32
C TYR A 139 19.99 4.53 3.13
N ARG A 140 20.87 5.51 2.91
CA ARG A 140 22.33 5.33 2.98
C ARG A 140 22.78 5.55 4.43
N PRO A 141 23.41 4.56 5.11
CA PRO A 141 23.92 4.76 6.45
C PRO A 141 25.03 5.81 6.43
N GLN A 142 25.01 6.74 7.38
CA GLN A 142 26.16 7.62 7.60
C GLN A 142 27.25 6.78 8.26
N LYS A 143 28.46 6.79 7.68
CA LYS A 143 29.62 6.25 8.39
C LYS A 143 29.78 7.05 9.68
N LEU A 144 29.69 6.38 10.83
CA LEU A 144 30.18 6.95 12.08
C LEU A 144 31.64 7.31 11.86
N LYS A 145 32.03 8.55 12.16
CA LYS A 145 33.44 8.92 12.17
C LYS A 145 34.04 8.24 13.40
N ASP A 146 34.97 7.33 13.17
CA ASP A 146 35.85 6.79 14.21
C ASP A 146 36.75 7.90 14.79
#